data_AF-A0A819THK1-F1
#
_entry.id   AF-A0A819THK1-F1
#
_cell.length_a   1.000
_cell.length_b   1.000
_cell.length_c   1.000
_cell.angle_alpha   90.00
_cell.angle_beta   90.00
_cell.angle_gamma   90.00
#
_symmetry.space_group_name_H-M   'P 1'
#
loop_
_entity.id
_entity.type
_entity.pdbx_description
1 polymer ?
#
loop_
_entity_poly.entity_id
_entity_poly.type
_entity_poly.pdbx_seq_one_letter_code
_entity_poly.pdbx_strand_id
1 'polypeptide(L)'
;VASNYDDLRIRTLFDRILKLLSSTQPPETPSGSSLVQYVVQINNKNLQQIINYDNQQSYDQIYLLINHITKRLDNEVEQAKINLFQAAKNGPMYGCLSGINALLTIIHDNKYENEQEINRWKIIFDHLINLYLEIASLTSLIVSSSSPEGMMRMELTKIGIKDNNENSNGQITSQMLLVCCWRTSKEISLLFSRLGQIRIKYILNENQY
;
A
#
# COMPACT_ATOMS: atom_id res chain seq x y z
N VAL A 1 14.75 -11.96 -28.62
CA VAL A 1 13.42 -12.60 -28.56
C VAL A 1 13.12 -13.18 -27.18
N ALA A 2 14.06 -13.89 -26.55
CA ALA A 2 13.89 -14.41 -25.18
C ALA A 2 13.66 -13.32 -24.11
N SER A 3 14.42 -12.21 -24.11
CA SER A 3 14.26 -11.16 -23.07
C SER A 3 12.88 -10.49 -23.09
N ASN A 4 12.30 -10.27 -24.28
CA ASN A 4 11.00 -9.60 -24.41
C ASN A 4 9.83 -10.48 -23.89
N TYR A 5 9.99 -11.80 -23.96
CA TYR A 5 9.00 -12.74 -23.44
C TYR A 5 9.05 -12.85 -21.91
N ASP A 6 10.25 -12.82 -21.33
CA ASP A 6 10.44 -12.79 -19.88
C ASP A 6 9.96 -11.45 -19.28
N ASP A 7 10.19 -10.34 -19.97
CA ASP A 7 9.71 -9.02 -19.55
C ASP A 7 8.17 -8.94 -19.59
N LEU A 8 7.52 -9.51 -20.61
CA LEU A 8 6.06 -9.61 -20.69
C LEU A 8 5.47 -10.46 -19.55
N ARG A 9 6.15 -11.57 -19.19
CA ARG A 9 5.74 -12.41 -18.06
C ARG A 9 5.84 -11.67 -16.74
N ILE A 10 6.91 -10.91 -16.52
CA ILE A 10 7.09 -10.11 -15.31
C ILE A 10 6.07 -8.97 -15.25
N ARG A 11 5.76 -8.32 -16.37
CA ARG A 11 4.69 -7.33 -16.44
C ARG A 11 3.34 -7.93 -16.04
N THR A 12 3.02 -9.09 -16.60
CA THR A 12 1.77 -9.80 -16.30
C THR A 12 1.72 -10.24 -14.83
N LEU A 13 2.84 -10.70 -14.28
CA LEU A 13 2.97 -11.06 -12.87
C LEU A 13 2.76 -9.83 -11.99
N PHE A 14 3.37 -8.70 -12.31
CA PHE A 14 3.23 -7.47 -11.54
C PHE A 14 1.80 -6.91 -11.59
N ASP A 15 1.16 -6.90 -12.77
CA ASP A 15 -0.25 -6.55 -12.91
C ASP A 15 -1.15 -7.47 -12.07
N ARG A 16 -0.82 -8.76 -11.97
CA ARG A 16 -1.54 -9.70 -11.10
C ARG A 16 -1.31 -9.39 -9.63
N ILE A 17 -0.09 -9.03 -9.22
CA ILE A 17 0.21 -8.65 -7.84
C ILE A 17 -0.59 -7.42 -7.43
N LEU A 18 -0.63 -6.37 -8.27
CA LEU A 18 -1.43 -5.17 -7.97
C LEU A 18 -2.92 -5.48 -7.81
N LYS A 19 -3.46 -6.42 -8.61
CA LYS A 19 -4.85 -6.91 -8.44
C LYS A 19 -5.06 -7.66 -7.13
N LEU A 20 -4.10 -8.50 -6.73
CA LEU A 20 -4.16 -9.25 -5.48
C LEU A 20 -4.06 -8.33 -4.25
N LEU A 21 -3.21 -7.30 -4.32
CA LEU A 21 -3.08 -6.30 -3.26
C LEU A 21 -4.40 -5.52 -3.10
N SER A 22 -5.00 -4.99 -4.18
CA SER A 22 -6.29 -4.28 -4.10
C SER A 22 -7.51 -5.19 -3.96
N SER A 23 -7.33 -6.48 -3.64
CA SER A 23 -8.46 -7.39 -3.45
C SER A 23 -9.09 -7.25 -2.07
N THR A 24 -10.43 -7.32 -2.05
CA THR A 24 -11.22 -7.45 -0.81
C THR A 24 -11.16 -8.86 -0.21
N GLN A 25 -10.68 -9.85 -0.97
CA GLN A 25 -10.63 -11.24 -0.52
C GLN A 25 -9.48 -11.46 0.49
N PRO A 26 -9.74 -12.06 1.67
CA PRO A 26 -8.72 -12.28 2.69
C PRO A 26 -7.44 -13.03 2.25
N PRO A 27 -7.50 -14.12 1.45
CA PRO A 27 -6.29 -14.86 1.09
C PRO A 27 -5.45 -14.20 -0.01
N GLU A 28 -6.04 -13.26 -0.75
CA GLU A 28 -5.39 -12.66 -1.92
C GLU A 28 -4.33 -11.63 -1.52
N THR A 29 -4.55 -10.84 -0.46
CA THR A 29 -3.56 -9.83 -0.01
C THR A 29 -2.25 -10.46 0.46
N PRO A 30 -2.22 -11.47 1.36
CA PRO A 30 -0.97 -12.12 1.75
C PRO A 30 -0.25 -12.78 0.57
N SER A 31 -1.01 -13.30 -0.39
CA SER A 31 -0.47 -13.86 -1.64
C SER A 31 0.21 -12.78 -2.48
N GLY A 32 -0.44 -11.63 -2.66
CA GLY A 32 0.13 -10.47 -3.35
C GLY A 32 1.41 -9.97 -2.69
N SER A 33 1.41 -9.82 -1.37
CA SER A 33 2.56 -9.37 -0.59
C SER A 33 3.76 -10.33 -0.72
N SER A 34 3.51 -11.65 -0.68
CA SER A 34 4.55 -12.66 -0.86
C SER A 34 5.10 -12.66 -2.29
N LEU A 35 4.22 -12.52 -3.29
CA LEU A 35 4.62 -12.44 -4.70
C LEU A 35 5.43 -11.19 -5.02
N VAL A 36 5.16 -10.06 -4.35
CA VAL A 36 5.96 -8.84 -4.53
C VAL A 36 7.40 -9.04 -4.04
N GLN A 37 7.62 -9.78 -2.95
CA GLN A 37 8.98 -10.16 -2.53
C GLN A 37 9.64 -11.12 -3.52
N TYR A 38 8.87 -12.06 -4.09
CA TYR A 38 9.37 -12.97 -5.13
C TYR A 38 9.83 -12.24 -6.39
N VAL A 39 9.15 -11.15 -6.80
CA VAL A 39 9.60 -10.29 -7.92
C VAL A 39 10.99 -9.72 -7.68
N VAL A 40 11.30 -9.32 -6.44
CA VAL A 40 12.64 -8.83 -6.06
C VAL A 40 13.69 -9.95 -6.20
N GLN A 41 13.33 -11.19 -5.87
CA GLN A 41 14.25 -12.34 -6.00
C GLN A 41 14.56 -12.71 -7.45
N ILE A 42 13.63 -12.49 -8.38
CA ILE A 42 13.87 -12.70 -9.82
C ILE A 42 14.96 -11.76 -10.35
N ASN A 43 15.15 -10.60 -9.70
CA ASN A 43 16.20 -9.63 -10.01
C ASN A 43 16.28 -9.24 -11.50
N ASN A 44 15.16 -8.80 -12.08
CA ASN A 44 15.12 -8.39 -13.49
C ASN A 44 15.60 -6.94 -13.69
N LYS A 45 16.62 -6.75 -14.54
CA LYS A 45 17.23 -5.44 -14.86
C LYS A 45 16.29 -4.49 -15.61
N ASN A 46 15.31 -5.01 -16.33
CA ASN A 46 14.31 -4.26 -17.10
C ASN A 46 13.09 -3.90 -16.25
N LEU A 47 13.04 -4.24 -14.95
CA LEU A 47 11.88 -3.93 -14.09
C LEU A 47 11.50 -2.45 -14.15
N GLN A 48 12.48 -1.54 -14.19
CA GLN A 48 12.25 -0.10 -14.31
C GLN A 48 11.47 0.28 -15.58
N GLN A 49 11.80 -0.33 -16.71
CA GLN A 49 11.10 -0.13 -17.98
C GLN A 49 9.72 -0.78 -17.94
N ILE A 50 9.60 -1.98 -17.36
CA ILE A 50 8.35 -2.74 -17.26
C ILE A 50 7.28 -1.97 -16.47
N ILE A 51 7.69 -1.27 -15.40
CA ILE A 51 6.79 -0.45 -14.57
C ILE A 51 6.67 1.00 -15.05
N ASN A 52 7.16 1.30 -16.27
CA ASN A 52 7.15 2.62 -16.91
C ASN A 52 7.74 3.74 -16.03
N TYR A 53 8.89 3.48 -15.41
CA TYR A 53 9.60 4.47 -14.62
C TYR A 53 10.61 5.22 -15.50
N ASP A 54 10.14 6.27 -16.18
CA ASP A 54 10.95 7.08 -17.09
C ASP A 54 11.99 7.90 -16.31
N ASN A 55 13.20 7.36 -16.21
CA ASN A 55 14.35 8.09 -15.70
C ASN A 55 15.65 7.51 -16.26
N GLN A 56 16.65 8.35 -16.49
CA GLN A 56 17.98 7.92 -16.96
C GLN A 56 18.78 7.21 -15.87
N GLN A 57 18.45 7.46 -14.60
CA GLN A 57 19.11 6.82 -13.47
C GLN A 57 18.53 5.42 -13.22
N SER A 58 19.42 4.45 -12.94
CA SER A 58 19.06 3.10 -12.50
C SER A 58 18.73 3.11 -11.00
N TYR A 59 17.65 2.43 -10.60
CA TYR A 59 17.21 2.33 -9.21
C TYR A 59 17.20 0.89 -8.70
N ASP A 60 17.39 0.70 -7.39
CA ASP A 60 17.17 -0.58 -6.72
C ASP A 60 15.70 -1.02 -6.89
N GLN A 61 15.48 -2.32 -7.11
CA GLN A 61 14.15 -2.86 -7.40
C GLN A 61 13.18 -2.68 -6.25
N ILE A 62 13.65 -2.74 -4.99
CA ILE A 62 12.80 -2.52 -3.82
C ILE A 62 12.31 -1.07 -3.85
N TYR A 63 13.19 -0.11 -4.12
CA TYR A 63 12.82 1.30 -4.24
C TYR A 63 11.77 1.52 -5.34
N LEU A 64 11.99 0.93 -6.52
CA LEU A 64 11.07 1.01 -7.66
C LEU A 64 9.68 0.47 -7.32
N LEU A 65 9.61 -0.71 -6.69
CA LEU A 65 8.36 -1.35 -6.32
C LEU A 65 7.64 -0.59 -5.20
N ILE A 66 8.36 -0.14 -4.17
CA ILE A 66 7.77 0.70 -3.11
C ILE A 66 7.20 1.97 -3.72
N ASN A 67 7.93 2.68 -4.57
CA ASN A 67 7.43 3.92 -5.16
C ASN A 67 6.20 3.67 -6.06
N HIS A 68 6.18 2.59 -6.84
CA HIS A 68 5.04 2.25 -7.67
C HIS A 68 3.78 1.92 -6.83
N ILE A 69 3.94 1.11 -5.77
CA ILE A 69 2.82 0.77 -4.87
C ILE A 69 2.38 2.00 -4.07
N THR A 70 3.30 2.89 -3.70
CA THR A 70 3.00 4.13 -2.99
C THR A 70 2.15 5.07 -3.85
N LYS A 71 2.48 5.25 -5.14
CA LYS A 71 1.64 6.01 -6.08
C LYS A 71 0.23 5.44 -6.21
N ARG A 72 0.08 4.12 -6.13
CA ARG A 72 -1.23 3.48 -6.12
C ARG A 72 -1.97 3.78 -4.81
N LEU A 73 -1.28 3.68 -3.69
CA LEU A 73 -1.83 4.02 -2.37
C LEU A 73 -2.29 5.48 -2.31
N ASP A 74 -1.52 6.43 -2.85
CA ASP A 74 -1.92 7.84 -2.97
C ASP A 74 -3.32 7.95 -3.60
N ASN A 75 -3.52 7.27 -4.74
CA ASN A 75 -4.82 7.27 -5.41
C ASN A 75 -5.94 6.63 -4.55
N GLU A 76 -5.65 5.50 -3.88
CA GLU A 76 -6.61 4.84 -3.00
C GLU A 76 -7.00 5.72 -1.80
N VAL A 77 -6.04 6.50 -1.25
CA VAL A 77 -6.26 7.48 -0.18
C VAL A 77 -7.14 8.63 -0.66
N GLU A 78 -6.88 9.19 -1.84
CA GLU A 78 -7.72 10.25 -2.41
C GLU A 78 -9.16 9.79 -2.64
N GLN A 79 -9.35 8.55 -3.12
CA GLN A 79 -10.70 7.96 -3.21
C GLN A 79 -11.35 7.78 -1.84
N ALA A 80 -10.58 7.39 -0.82
CA ALA A 80 -11.08 7.21 0.54
C ALA A 80 -11.49 8.54 1.20
N LYS A 81 -10.80 9.65 0.90
CA LYS A 81 -11.19 11.00 1.35
C LYS A 81 -12.52 11.43 0.76
N ILE A 82 -12.78 11.10 -0.51
CA ILE A 82 -14.04 11.42 -1.19
C ILE A 82 -15.17 10.53 -0.65
N ASN A 83 -14.93 9.22 -0.60
CA ASN A 83 -15.91 8.24 -0.15
C ASN A 83 -15.23 6.98 0.39
N LEU A 84 -15.04 6.96 1.72
CA LEU A 84 -14.40 5.86 2.42
C LEU A 84 -15.14 4.51 2.25
N PHE A 85 -16.48 4.53 2.17
CA PHE A 85 -17.28 3.32 1.91
C PHE A 85 -16.93 2.73 0.54
N GLN A 86 -16.95 3.55 -0.51
CA GLN A 86 -16.65 3.10 -1.86
C GLN A 86 -15.21 2.63 -2.01
N ALA A 87 -14.27 3.30 -1.33
CA ALA A 87 -12.87 2.89 -1.30
C ALA A 87 -12.66 1.50 -0.67
N ALA A 88 -13.45 1.13 0.35
CA ALA A 88 -13.38 -0.20 0.96
C ALA A 88 -13.67 -1.35 -0.01
N LYS A 89 -14.37 -1.08 -1.13
CA LYS A 89 -14.64 -2.07 -2.19
C LYS A 89 -13.65 -1.98 -3.36
N ASN A 90 -13.33 -0.77 -3.82
CA ASN A 90 -12.66 -0.56 -5.10
C ASN A 90 -11.14 -0.38 -4.99
N GLY A 91 -10.64 -0.11 -3.79
CA GLY A 91 -9.22 0.13 -3.54
C GLY A 91 -8.94 0.11 -2.04
N PRO A 92 -9.10 -1.06 -1.38
CA PRO A 92 -8.84 -1.15 0.04
C PRO A 92 -7.35 -0.88 0.32
N MET A 93 -7.07 0.23 1.00
CA MET A 93 -5.72 0.74 1.24
C MET A 93 -4.79 -0.31 1.90
N TYR A 94 -5.32 -1.18 2.77
CA TYR A 94 -4.53 -2.23 3.45
C TYR A 94 -3.74 -3.11 2.47
N GLY A 95 -4.19 -3.24 1.23
CA GLY A 95 -3.52 -4.00 0.19
C GLY A 95 -2.14 -3.46 -0.12
N CYS A 96 -2.10 -2.20 -0.55
CA CYS A 96 -0.87 -1.49 -0.83
C CYS A 96 0.00 -1.37 0.42
N LEU A 97 -0.60 -1.14 1.60
CA LEU A 97 0.13 -1.15 2.89
C LEU A 97 0.86 -2.47 3.12
N SER A 98 0.18 -3.60 2.92
CA SER A 98 0.75 -4.93 3.11
C SER A 98 1.88 -5.22 2.13
N GLY A 99 1.74 -4.79 0.87
CA GLY A 99 2.79 -4.90 -0.14
C GLY A 99 4.04 -4.09 0.22
N ILE A 100 3.87 -2.84 0.67
CA ILE A 100 4.97 -1.99 1.14
C ILE A 100 5.63 -2.60 2.38
N ASN A 101 4.85 -3.02 3.37
CA ASN A 101 5.36 -3.72 4.56
C ASN A 101 6.21 -4.94 4.19
N ALA A 102 5.74 -5.75 3.25
CA ALA A 102 6.46 -6.92 2.75
C ALA A 102 7.81 -6.54 2.12
N LEU A 103 7.87 -5.46 1.33
CA LEU A 103 9.12 -4.96 0.76
C LEU A 103 10.06 -4.38 1.82
N LEU A 104 9.53 -3.68 2.81
CA LEU A 104 10.36 -3.15 3.91
C LEU A 104 11.02 -4.27 4.73
N THR A 105 10.40 -5.46 4.83
CA THR A 105 11.00 -6.59 5.57
C THR A 105 12.28 -7.16 4.97
N ILE A 106 12.51 -6.94 3.67
CA ILE A 106 13.67 -7.46 2.94
C ILE A 106 14.75 -6.39 2.72
N ILE A 107 14.55 -5.18 3.25
CA ILE A 107 15.60 -4.17 3.31
C ILE A 107 16.56 -4.59 4.42
N HIS A 108 17.78 -4.98 4.03
CA HIS A 108 18.86 -5.29 4.97
C HIS A 108 19.74 -4.06 5.18
N ASP A 109 20.14 -3.85 6.44
CA ASP A 109 21.14 -2.84 6.82
C ASP A 109 22.42 -3.06 5.98
N ASN A 110 22.93 -1.99 5.36
CA ASN A 110 24.19 -1.89 4.57
C ASN A 110 24.07 -1.73 3.04
N LYS A 111 22.90 -1.39 2.47
CA LYS A 111 22.78 -1.22 1.01
C LYS A 111 22.99 0.19 0.46
N TYR A 112 23.00 1.23 1.29
CA TYR A 112 23.00 2.62 0.81
C TYR A 112 24.24 3.36 1.32
N GLU A 113 25.24 3.47 0.45
CA GLU A 113 26.55 4.03 0.79
C GLU A 113 26.68 5.49 0.34
N ASN A 114 25.88 5.93 -0.63
CA ASN A 114 25.96 7.30 -1.15
C ASN A 114 24.83 8.20 -0.61
N GLU A 115 25.14 9.49 -0.42
CA GLU A 115 24.24 10.50 0.12
C GLU A 115 22.97 10.68 -0.74
N GLN A 116 23.08 10.51 -2.05
CA GLN A 116 21.94 10.62 -2.96
C GLN A 116 20.92 9.48 -2.77
N GLU A 117 21.36 8.26 -2.48
CA GLU A 117 20.49 7.13 -2.12
C GLU A 117 19.82 7.37 -0.78
N ILE A 118 20.59 7.81 0.20
CA ILE A 118 20.08 8.13 1.54
C ILE A 118 18.98 9.19 1.43
N ASN A 119 19.22 10.28 0.70
CA ASN A 119 18.23 11.35 0.51
C ASN A 119 16.98 10.87 -0.25
N ARG A 120 17.12 9.97 -1.23
CA ARG A 120 15.96 9.36 -1.91
C ARG A 120 15.12 8.52 -0.95
N TRP A 121 15.76 7.72 -0.10
CA TRP A 121 15.06 6.93 0.91
C TRP A 121 14.41 7.80 1.99
N LYS A 122 15.02 8.94 2.36
CA LYS A 122 14.38 9.93 3.24
C LYS A 122 13.06 10.43 2.67
N ILE A 123 13.09 10.91 1.43
CA ILE A 123 11.90 11.46 0.75
C ILE A 123 10.77 10.43 0.71
N ILE A 124 11.07 9.18 0.35
CA ILE A 124 10.02 8.15 0.28
C ILE A 124 9.51 7.77 1.67
N PHE A 125 10.37 7.71 2.70
CA PHE A 125 9.93 7.43 4.05
C PHE A 125 9.09 8.56 4.65
N ASP A 126 9.46 9.81 4.42
CA ASP A 126 8.66 10.96 4.87
C ASP A 126 7.27 10.95 4.21
N HIS A 127 7.21 10.68 2.90
CA HIS A 127 5.94 10.53 2.18
C HIS A 127 5.09 9.39 2.75
N LEU A 128 5.71 8.23 2.97
CA LEU A 128 5.05 7.06 3.55
C LEU A 128 4.48 7.38 4.96
N ILE A 129 5.27 7.98 5.84
CA ILE A 129 4.82 8.36 7.19
C ILE A 129 3.60 9.29 7.11
N ASN A 130 3.63 10.31 6.25
CA ASN A 130 2.52 11.24 6.07
C ASN A 130 1.25 10.53 5.57
N LEU A 131 1.38 9.67 4.55
CA LEU A 131 0.26 8.86 4.06
C LEU A 131 -0.33 8.00 5.17
N TYR A 132 0.49 7.38 6.00
CA TYR A 132 -0.01 6.51 7.06
C TYR A 132 -0.68 7.25 8.21
N LEU A 133 -0.20 8.44 8.56
CA LEU A 133 -0.90 9.30 9.52
C LEU A 133 -2.25 9.75 8.98
N GLU A 134 -2.33 10.05 7.69
CA GLU A 134 -3.57 10.40 7.03
C GLU A 134 -4.56 9.22 7.00
N ILE A 135 -4.11 8.03 6.62
CA ILE A 135 -4.94 6.82 6.63
C ILE A 135 -5.37 6.46 8.06
N ALA A 136 -4.50 6.64 9.06
CA ALA A 136 -4.85 6.46 10.46
C ALA A 136 -5.99 7.41 10.87
N SER A 137 -5.93 8.68 10.45
CA SER A 137 -7.00 9.65 10.73
C SER A 137 -8.34 9.21 10.12
N LEU A 138 -8.34 8.77 8.85
CA LEU A 138 -9.53 8.31 8.14
C LEU A 138 -10.14 7.05 8.78
N THR A 139 -9.30 6.09 9.15
CA THR A 139 -9.77 4.82 9.71
C THR A 139 -10.18 4.94 11.18
N SER A 140 -9.53 5.83 11.94
CA SER A 140 -9.79 6.04 13.37
C SER A 140 -11.26 6.30 13.66
N LEU A 141 -11.93 7.11 12.83
CA LEU A 141 -13.35 7.43 12.94
C LEU A 141 -14.22 6.18 13.06
N ILE A 142 -13.88 5.13 12.31
CA ILE A 142 -14.63 3.87 12.29
C ILE A 142 -14.19 2.95 13.43
N VAL A 143 -12.87 2.75 13.61
CA VAL A 143 -12.34 1.78 14.58
C VAL A 143 -12.47 2.21 16.04
N SER A 144 -12.54 3.51 16.33
CA SER A 144 -12.61 4.03 17.70
C SER A 144 -14.04 4.27 18.19
N SER A 145 -15.05 4.00 17.37
CA SER A 145 -16.44 4.22 17.74
C SER A 145 -16.96 3.11 18.67
N SER A 146 -17.73 3.50 19.70
CA SER A 146 -18.32 2.57 20.67
C SER A 146 -19.50 1.75 20.09
N SER A 147 -20.02 2.16 18.93
CA SER A 147 -20.98 1.41 18.11
C SER A 147 -20.73 1.66 16.62
N PRO A 148 -19.72 0.99 16.03
CA PRO A 148 -19.30 1.24 14.63
C PRO A 148 -20.39 0.98 13.62
N GLU A 149 -21.20 -0.05 13.85
CA GLU A 149 -22.34 -0.35 13.00
C GLU A 149 -23.46 0.70 13.12
N GLY A 150 -23.71 1.21 14.33
CA GLY A 150 -24.73 2.24 14.59
C GLY A 150 -24.37 3.61 13.99
N MET A 151 -23.11 4.01 14.11
CA MET A 151 -22.59 5.24 13.50
C MET A 151 -22.62 5.17 11.97
N MET A 152 -22.27 4.01 11.39
CA MET A 152 -22.33 3.79 9.95
C MET A 152 -23.76 3.84 9.41
N ARG A 153 -24.75 3.23 10.08
CA ARG A 153 -26.17 3.34 9.67
C ARG A 153 -26.66 4.78 9.60
N MET A 154 -26.17 5.63 10.50
CA MET A 154 -26.53 7.05 10.56
C MET A 154 -25.88 7.88 9.44
N GLU A 155 -24.62 7.60 9.11
CA GLU A 155 -23.94 8.25 7.97
C GLU A 155 -24.52 7.78 6.62
N LEU A 156 -24.85 6.49 6.48
CA LEU A 156 -25.54 5.93 5.30
C LEU A 156 -26.89 6.60 5.06
N THR A 157 -27.65 6.88 6.13
CA THR A 157 -28.94 7.59 6.03
C THR A 157 -28.77 9.08 5.71
N LYS A 158 -27.72 9.75 6.20
CA LYS A 158 -27.40 11.16 5.84
C LYS A 158 -27.00 11.32 4.36
N ILE A 159 -26.32 10.33 3.78
CA ILE A 159 -25.92 10.31 2.36
C ILE A 159 -27.11 9.92 1.44
N GLY A 160 -28.30 9.70 2.00
CA GLY A 160 -29.51 9.39 1.25
C GLY A 160 -29.57 7.94 0.76
N ILE A 161 -28.68 7.07 1.22
CA ILE A 161 -28.77 5.63 0.99
C ILE A 161 -29.83 5.10 1.96
N LYS A 162 -31.08 5.06 1.50
CA LYS A 162 -32.14 4.33 2.20
C LYS A 162 -31.76 2.86 2.21
N ASP A 163 -31.86 2.23 3.39
CA ASP A 163 -31.73 0.79 3.63
C ASP A 163 -32.91 0.02 2.99
N ASN A 164 -33.18 0.28 1.71
CA ASN A 164 -34.22 -0.37 0.94
C ASN A 164 -33.59 -1.61 0.28
N ASN A 165 -34.08 -2.76 0.72
CA ASN A 165 -33.74 -4.09 0.20
C ASN A 165 -33.69 -4.16 -1.33
N GLU A 166 -32.73 -4.96 -1.80
CA GLU A 166 -32.76 -5.75 -3.04
C GLU A 166 -32.94 -4.98 -4.35
N ASN A 167 -31.81 -4.62 -4.99
CA ASN A 167 -31.50 -4.89 -6.40
C ASN A 167 -30.33 -4.00 -6.89
N SER A 168 -29.09 -4.46 -6.73
CA SER A 168 -27.99 -4.25 -7.69
C SER A 168 -26.71 -4.94 -7.18
N ASN A 169 -25.99 -5.60 -8.07
CA ASN A 169 -24.76 -6.33 -7.77
C ASN A 169 -23.72 -5.45 -7.02
N GLY A 170 -23.53 -5.71 -5.72
CA GLY A 170 -22.39 -5.21 -4.94
C GLY A 170 -22.66 -4.04 -4.01
N GLN A 171 -23.70 -4.11 -3.17
CA GLN A 171 -23.85 -3.25 -2.00
C GLN A 171 -22.67 -3.40 -1.02
N ILE A 172 -22.16 -2.27 -0.55
CA ILE A 172 -21.07 -2.20 0.43
C ILE A 172 -21.71 -2.24 1.81
N THR A 173 -21.45 -3.28 2.59
CA THR A 173 -21.97 -3.39 3.96
C THR A 173 -21.10 -2.59 4.94
N SER A 174 -21.69 -2.11 6.02
CA SER A 174 -20.94 -1.51 7.14
C SER A 174 -19.87 -2.47 7.69
N GLN A 175 -20.15 -3.78 7.68
CA GLN A 175 -19.20 -4.82 8.06
C GLN A 175 -17.99 -4.86 7.11
N MET A 176 -18.20 -4.71 5.80
CA MET A 176 -17.09 -4.68 4.84
C MET A 176 -16.19 -3.46 5.07
N LEU A 177 -16.78 -2.29 5.34
CA LEU A 177 -16.02 -1.11 5.71
C LEU A 177 -15.26 -1.30 7.04
N LEU A 178 -15.92 -1.82 8.08
CA LEU A 178 -15.31 -2.07 9.38
C LEU A 178 -14.08 -2.98 9.27
N VAL A 179 -14.22 -4.11 8.58
CA VAL A 179 -13.12 -5.07 8.36
C VAL A 179 -12.00 -4.41 7.55
N CYS A 180 -12.33 -3.61 6.53
CA CYS A 180 -11.34 -2.88 5.76
C CYS A 180 -10.55 -1.91 6.64
N CYS A 181 -11.22 -1.10 7.48
CA CYS A 181 -10.56 -0.18 8.40
C CYS A 181 -9.69 -0.92 9.42
N TRP A 182 -10.18 -2.02 10.02
CA TRP A 182 -9.39 -2.85 10.95
C TRP A 182 -8.11 -3.40 10.32
N ARG A 183 -8.22 -3.97 9.11
CA ARG A 183 -7.06 -4.48 8.37
C ARG A 183 -6.08 -3.35 8.06
N THR A 184 -6.59 -2.19 7.68
CA THR A 184 -5.78 -1.01 7.38
C THR A 184 -5.02 -0.54 8.62
N SER A 185 -5.68 -0.40 9.77
CA SER A 185 -5.04 -0.01 11.03
C SER A 185 -3.96 -1.01 11.48
N LYS A 186 -4.19 -2.32 11.27
CA LYS A 186 -3.17 -3.36 11.53
C LYS A 186 -1.91 -3.12 10.68
N GLU A 187 -2.07 -2.89 9.38
CA GLU A 187 -0.93 -2.70 8.48
C GLU A 187 -0.16 -1.40 8.78
N ILE A 188 -0.83 -0.35 9.25
CA ILE A 188 -0.17 0.88 9.75
C ILE A 188 0.72 0.57 10.95
N SER A 189 0.22 -0.19 11.93
CA SER A 189 1.01 -0.59 13.10
C SER A 189 2.23 -1.44 12.72
N LEU A 190 2.07 -2.37 11.78
CA LEU A 190 3.18 -3.17 11.26
C LEU A 190 4.23 -2.28 10.61
N LEU A 191 3.80 -1.25 9.89
CA LEU A 191 4.73 -0.37 9.21
C LEU A 191 5.57 0.47 10.15
N PHE A 192 4.97 1.10 11.16
CA PHE A 192 5.74 1.83 12.16
C PHE A 192 6.77 0.90 12.82
N SER A 193 6.40 -0.36 13.06
CA SER A 193 7.35 -1.36 13.52
C SER A 193 8.46 -1.68 12.50
N ARG A 194 8.18 -1.69 11.19
CA ARG A 194 9.21 -1.90 10.15
C ARG A 194 10.13 -0.71 10.00
N LEU A 195 9.59 0.50 9.96
CA LEU A 195 10.40 1.72 9.92
C LEU A 195 11.31 1.84 11.15
N GLY A 196 10.82 1.45 12.34
CA GLY A 196 11.65 1.41 13.54
C GLY A 196 12.72 0.30 13.55
N GLN A 197 12.52 -0.79 12.80
CA GLN A 197 13.48 -1.91 12.69
C GLN A 197 14.59 -1.66 11.68
N ILE A 198 14.27 -1.03 10.55
CA ILE A 198 15.28 -0.60 9.57
C ILE A 198 16.26 0.26 10.34
N ARG A 199 17.55 -0.11 10.44
CA ARG A 199 18.49 0.73 11.20
C ARG A 199 18.66 2.03 10.44
N ILE A 200 17.96 3.03 10.92
CA ILE A 200 18.08 4.42 10.55
C ILE A 200 19.43 5.01 11.06
N LYS A 201 20.54 4.30 10.93
CA LYS A 201 21.87 4.86 11.23
C LYS A 201 22.30 5.93 10.22
N TYR A 202 21.71 5.95 9.03
CA TYR A 202 22.03 6.92 7.98
C TYR A 202 20.94 7.98 7.75
N ILE A 203 19.70 7.72 8.19
CA ILE A 203 18.55 8.57 7.87
C ILE A 203 18.21 9.57 9.01
N LEU A 204 18.45 9.25 10.28
CA LEU A 204 18.22 10.17 11.43
C LEU A 204 19.50 10.67 12.09
N ASN A 205 20.69 10.23 11.68
CA ASN A 205 21.93 10.87 12.09
C ASN A 205 22.12 12.15 11.29
N GLU A 206 21.46 13.22 11.72
CA GLU A 206 21.89 14.60 11.43
C GLU A 206 23.10 15.04 12.28
N ASN A 207 23.62 14.19 13.16
CA ASN A 207 24.77 14.58 13.97
C ASN A 207 25.74 13.41 14.06
N GLN A 208 26.78 13.40 13.22
CA GLN A 208 28.18 13.11 13.59
C GLN A 208 29.10 13.64 12.48
N TYR A 209 29.30 14.96 12.49
CA TYR A 209 30.60 15.56 12.22
C TYR A 209 31.38 15.61 13.54
#